data_AF-A0A949YVG5-F1
#
_entry.id   AF-A0A949YVG5-F1
#
_cell.length_a   1.000
_cell.length_b   1.000
_cell.length_c   1.000
_cell.angle_alpha   90.00
_cell.angle_beta   90.00
_cell.angle_gamma   90.00
#
_symmetry.space_group_name_H-M   'P 1'
#
loop_
_entity.id
_entity.type
_entity.pdbx_description
1 polymer ?
#
loop_
_entity_poly.entity_id
_entity_poly.type
_entity_poly.pdbx_seq_one_letter_code
_entity_poly.pdbx_strand_id
1 'polypeptide(L)'
;MSRIQRRAFGIIDEAAQRCQNTPSMEPASRGPQTGVLYDLAREFAAQLELDQLVPLIVNKCREVLDVEGVSVFLLDRERGELYVPYNSQMNPEVAATLTGVRFAADRGIVGSVLKSGRSERIDDPGHDPRHYSGVDTRSGVTTRSILAVPLVARGEPVGVIEAVNHRDGPFRDDDFSCSNLSPR
;
A
#
# COMPACT_ATOMS: atom_id res chain seq x y z
N MET A 1 14.07 -2.37 15.83
CA MET A 1 13.36 -1.69 14.72
C MET A 1 14.40 -1.04 13.82
N SER A 2 14.32 -1.22 12.50
CA SER A 2 15.40 -0.82 11.57
C SER A 2 15.25 0.63 11.10
N ARG A 3 16.34 1.23 10.60
CA ARG A 3 16.38 2.64 10.16
C ARG A 3 15.48 2.97 8.95
N ILE A 4 14.87 1.95 8.33
CA ILE A 4 14.16 2.03 7.04
C ILE A 4 12.74 2.62 7.19
N GLN A 5 12.08 2.43 8.34
CA GLN A 5 10.69 2.92 8.56
C GLN A 5 10.55 4.46 8.66
N ARG A 6 11.66 5.22 8.76
CA ARG A 6 11.65 6.68 9.00
C ARG A 6 11.56 7.57 7.76
N ARG A 7 11.55 7.03 6.53
CA ARG A 7 11.66 7.85 5.30
C ARG A 7 10.42 7.87 4.40
N ALA A 8 9.41 7.05 4.67
CA ALA A 8 8.18 7.00 3.88
C ALA A 8 7.09 8.02 4.31
N PHE A 9 7.21 8.64 5.48
CA PHE A 9 6.10 9.36 6.14
C PHE A 9 6.01 10.86 5.86
N GLY A 10 7.02 11.48 5.23
CA GLY A 10 7.14 12.95 5.14
C GLY A 10 6.17 13.67 4.18
N ILE A 11 5.00 13.11 3.84
CA ILE A 11 4.25 13.49 2.62
C ILE A 11 2.73 13.68 2.78
N ILE A 12 2.11 13.62 3.97
CA ILE A 12 0.66 13.93 4.14
C ILE A 12 0.41 14.79 5.40
N ASP A 13 0.46 16.12 5.29
CA ASP A 13 0.22 17.05 6.41
C ASP A 13 -0.21 18.46 5.95
N GLU A 14 -1.40 18.61 5.35
CA GLU A 14 -1.91 19.97 5.02
C GLU A 14 -3.45 20.16 4.95
N ALA A 15 -4.27 19.16 5.33
CA ALA A 15 -5.73 19.25 5.16
C ALA A 15 -6.58 19.19 6.46
N ALA A 16 -6.02 18.76 7.59
CA ALA A 16 -6.85 18.19 8.66
C ALA A 16 -7.36 19.15 9.78
N GLN A 17 -6.69 20.27 10.08
CA GLN A 17 -7.00 21.08 11.29
C GLN A 17 -7.32 22.57 11.07
N ARG A 18 -7.87 22.97 9.92
CA ARG A 18 -8.35 24.36 9.72
C ARG A 18 -9.76 24.65 10.28
N CYS A 19 -10.40 23.68 10.94
CA CYS A 19 -11.79 23.76 11.39
C CYS A 19 -12.01 23.19 12.81
N GLN A 20 -11.66 23.96 13.87
CA GLN A 20 -12.38 23.97 15.17
C GLN A 20 -11.83 25.03 16.15
N ASN A 21 -12.60 26.10 16.33
CA ASN A 21 -12.42 27.16 17.35
C ASN A 21 -13.14 26.72 18.65
N THR A 22 -12.85 27.12 19.90
CA THR A 22 -11.87 28.00 20.62
C THR A 22 -12.07 27.71 22.14
N PRO A 23 -11.23 28.11 23.14
CA PRO A 23 -10.45 29.36 23.22
C PRO A 23 -9.06 29.34 23.92
N SER A 24 -8.32 30.42 23.66
CA SER A 24 -7.37 31.14 24.54
C SER A 24 -6.45 30.37 25.50
N MET A 25 -5.16 30.30 25.12
CA MET A 25 -4.06 30.37 26.09
C MET A 25 -2.90 31.19 25.50
N GLU A 26 -2.46 32.23 26.23
CA GLU A 26 -1.42 33.16 25.79
C GLU A 26 -0.01 32.53 25.70
N PRO A 27 0.91 33.13 24.91
CA PRO A 27 2.12 32.45 24.47
C PRO A 27 3.23 32.43 25.55
N ALA A 28 3.27 31.36 26.34
CA ALA A 28 4.41 31.10 27.22
C ALA A 28 5.64 30.62 26.41
N SER A 29 6.54 31.56 26.13
CA SER A 29 7.84 31.36 25.47
C SER A 29 8.57 30.08 25.90
N ARG A 30 8.75 29.13 24.98
CA ARG A 30 9.63 27.96 25.15
C ARG A 30 10.47 27.75 23.89
N GLY A 31 11.74 27.43 24.10
CA GLY A 31 12.78 27.50 23.06
C GLY A 31 12.67 26.44 21.95
N PRO A 32 13.60 26.45 20.97
CA PRO A 32 13.53 25.67 19.73
C PRO A 32 13.56 24.13 19.88
N GLN A 33 13.51 23.60 21.11
CA GLN A 33 13.50 22.17 21.41
C GLN A 33 12.08 21.60 21.54
N THR A 34 11.03 22.42 21.67
CA THR A 34 9.65 21.93 21.84
C THR A 34 9.00 21.48 20.52
N GLY A 35 9.39 22.06 19.38
CA GLY A 35 8.87 21.67 18.06
C GLY A 35 9.21 20.22 17.71
N VAL A 36 10.47 19.81 17.90
CA VAL A 36 10.94 18.44 17.58
C VAL A 36 10.15 17.35 18.31
N LEU A 37 9.78 17.57 19.58
CA LEU A 37 8.97 16.61 20.33
C LEU A 37 7.53 16.54 19.81
N TYR A 38 6.97 17.68 19.39
CA TYR A 38 5.62 17.74 18.82
C TYR A 38 5.56 17.12 17.42
N ASP A 39 6.57 17.36 16.59
CA ASP A 39 6.69 16.74 15.26
C ASP A 39 6.87 15.22 15.37
N LEU A 40 7.73 14.74 16.28
CA LEU A 40 7.86 13.31 16.56
C LEU A 40 6.55 12.70 17.09
N ALA A 41 5.83 13.41 17.97
CA ALA A 41 4.53 12.92 18.47
C ALA A 41 3.47 12.85 17.36
N ARG A 42 3.45 13.82 16.44
CA ARG A 42 2.57 13.82 15.26
C ARG A 42 2.94 12.69 14.28
N GLU A 43 4.22 12.49 14.02
CA GLU A 43 4.72 11.41 13.16
C GLU A 43 4.40 10.03 13.76
N PHE A 44 4.61 9.82 15.06
CA PHE A 44 4.23 8.58 15.75
C PHE A 44 2.71 8.35 15.76
N ALA A 45 1.90 9.38 15.95
CA ALA A 45 0.43 9.27 15.89
C ALA A 45 -0.02 8.89 14.48
N ALA A 46 0.48 9.57 13.44
CA ALA A 46 0.17 9.25 12.04
C ALA A 46 0.65 7.84 11.63
N GLN A 47 1.79 7.38 12.15
CA GLN A 47 2.23 5.99 12.00
C GLN A 47 1.26 4.99 12.65
N LEU A 48 0.86 5.24 13.89
CA LEU A 48 -0.06 4.37 14.64
C LEU A 48 -1.47 4.34 14.03
N GLU A 49 -1.92 5.45 13.44
CA GLU A 49 -3.15 5.51 12.65
C GLU A 49 -3.02 4.73 11.34
N LEU A 50 -1.92 4.88 10.59
CA LEU A 50 -1.71 4.16 9.33
C LEU A 50 -1.60 2.64 9.53
N ASP A 51 -0.86 2.19 10.55
CA ASP A 51 -0.70 0.78 10.90
C ASP A 51 -2.02 0.12 11.34
N GLN A 52 -3.04 0.90 11.74
CA GLN A 52 -4.39 0.40 12.03
C GLN A 52 -5.34 0.56 10.84
N LEU A 53 -5.24 1.67 10.10
CA LEU A 53 -6.16 2.01 9.01
C LEU A 53 -5.90 1.18 7.75
N VAL A 54 -4.63 0.97 7.37
CA VAL A 54 -4.32 0.23 6.13
C VAL A 54 -4.79 -1.23 6.19
N PRO A 55 -4.58 -2.00 7.29
CA PRO A 55 -5.16 -3.35 7.40
C PRO A 55 -6.69 -3.37 7.27
N LEU A 56 -7.40 -2.38 7.83
CA LEU A 56 -8.85 -2.26 7.71
C LEU A 56 -9.27 -2.00 6.26
N ILE A 57 -8.61 -1.08 5.56
CA ILE A 57 -8.86 -0.78 4.14
C ILE A 57 -8.58 -2.03 3.29
N VAL A 58 -7.42 -2.66 3.46
CA VAL A 58 -7.01 -3.84 2.67
C VAL A 58 -7.96 -5.01 2.87
N ASN A 59 -8.42 -5.27 4.11
CA ASN A 59 -9.46 -6.26 4.34
C ASN A 59 -10.81 -5.85 3.71
N LYS A 60 -11.20 -4.58 3.76
CA LYS A 60 -12.45 -4.11 3.13
C LYS A 60 -12.40 -4.23 1.61
N CYS A 61 -11.25 -3.95 0.98
CA CYS A 61 -11.02 -4.21 -0.44
C CYS A 61 -11.19 -5.70 -0.77
N ARG A 62 -10.62 -6.60 0.05
CA ARG A 62 -10.75 -8.05 -0.13
C ARG A 62 -12.21 -8.51 -0.07
N GLU A 63 -12.99 -7.97 0.86
CA GLU A 63 -14.42 -8.26 1.01
C GLU A 63 -15.28 -7.69 -0.13
N VAL A 64 -15.02 -6.45 -0.57
CA VAL A 64 -15.85 -5.76 -1.57
C VAL A 64 -15.59 -6.28 -2.99
N LEU A 65 -14.35 -6.65 -3.31
CA LEU A 65 -13.96 -7.24 -4.59
C LEU A 65 -14.14 -8.77 -4.63
N ASP A 66 -14.61 -9.40 -3.55
CA ASP A 66 -14.68 -10.86 -3.35
C ASP A 66 -13.48 -11.66 -3.89
N VAL A 67 -12.29 -11.32 -3.40
CA VAL A 67 -11.00 -11.91 -3.80
C VAL A 67 -10.39 -12.78 -2.70
N GLU A 68 -9.55 -13.75 -3.08
CA GLU A 68 -8.80 -14.57 -2.11
C GLU A 68 -7.77 -13.75 -1.32
N GLY A 69 -7.19 -12.73 -1.94
CA GLY A 69 -6.15 -11.92 -1.34
C GLY A 69 -6.05 -10.49 -1.88
N VAL A 70 -5.61 -9.57 -1.02
CA VAL A 70 -5.16 -8.22 -1.37
C VAL A 70 -3.84 -7.94 -0.67
N SER A 71 -2.88 -7.38 -1.38
CA SER A 71 -1.52 -7.08 -0.90
C SER A 71 -1.13 -5.65 -1.27
N VAL A 72 -0.50 -4.94 -0.34
CA VAL A 72 0.12 -3.64 -0.59
C VAL A 72 1.62 -3.86 -0.74
N PHE A 73 2.19 -3.45 -1.87
CA PHE A 73 3.62 -3.45 -2.14
C PHE A 73 4.13 -2.01 -2.11
N LEU A 74 5.06 -1.68 -1.22
CA LEU A 74 5.69 -0.36 -1.14
C LEU A 74 7.11 -0.38 -1.72
N LEU A 75 7.49 0.71 -2.38
CA LEU A 75 8.79 0.89 -3.01
C LEU A 75 9.83 1.39 -1.99
N ASP A 76 10.83 0.55 -1.73
CA ASP A 76 12.08 0.95 -1.08
C ASP A 76 13.04 1.51 -2.14
N ARG A 77 12.99 2.84 -2.34
CA ARG A 77 13.84 3.55 -3.33
C ARG A 77 15.34 3.38 -3.05
N GLU A 78 15.76 3.23 -1.79
CA GLU A 78 17.18 3.10 -1.44
C GLU A 78 17.75 1.74 -1.85
N ARG A 79 16.90 0.70 -1.87
CA ARG A 79 17.28 -0.67 -2.23
C ARG A 79 16.90 -1.08 -3.65
N GLY A 80 15.99 -0.35 -4.30
CA GLY A 80 15.41 -0.77 -5.58
C GLY A 80 14.50 -2.00 -5.43
N GLU A 81 13.84 -2.15 -4.27
CA GLU A 81 13.03 -3.31 -3.92
C GLU A 81 11.58 -2.91 -3.65
N LEU A 82 10.64 -3.79 -3.99
CA LEU A 82 9.29 -3.78 -3.45
C LEU A 82 9.23 -4.64 -2.19
N TYR A 83 8.41 -4.23 -1.21
CA TYR A 83 8.12 -5.03 -0.02
C TYR A 83 6.66 -4.98 0.41
N VAL A 84 6.20 -6.01 1.12
CA VAL A 84 4.79 -6.16 1.54
C VAL A 84 4.61 -5.86 3.03
N PRO A 85 4.31 -4.62 3.44
CA PRO A 85 4.00 -4.31 4.84
C PRO A 85 2.60 -4.78 5.27
N TYR A 86 1.61 -4.74 4.38
CA TYR A 86 0.21 -5.02 4.70
C TYR A 86 -0.41 -5.92 3.63
N ASN A 87 -1.23 -6.87 4.06
CA ASN A 87 -2.04 -7.74 3.20
C ASN A 87 -3.27 -8.24 3.98
N SER A 88 -4.30 -8.67 3.26
CA SER A 88 -5.42 -9.45 3.80
C SER A 88 -5.63 -10.65 2.89
N GLN A 89 -5.74 -11.84 3.46
CA GLN A 89 -5.81 -13.11 2.74
C GLN A 89 -6.87 -13.98 3.40
N MET A 90 -7.58 -14.81 2.62
CA MET A 90 -8.55 -15.76 3.17
C MET A 90 -7.92 -16.81 4.10
N ASN A 91 -6.64 -17.17 3.87
CA ASN A 91 -5.86 -18.03 4.76
C ASN A 91 -4.88 -17.18 5.60
N PRO A 92 -4.98 -17.19 6.95
CA PRO A 92 -4.05 -16.49 7.83
C PRO A 92 -2.57 -16.94 7.70
N GLU A 93 -2.30 -18.19 7.35
CA GLU A 93 -0.95 -18.70 7.13
C GLU A 93 -0.31 -18.04 5.90
N VAL A 94 -1.08 -17.89 4.82
CA VAL A 94 -0.67 -17.13 3.62
C VAL A 94 -0.34 -15.69 4.01
N ALA A 95 -1.19 -15.02 4.79
CA ALA A 95 -0.93 -13.66 5.25
C ALA A 95 0.38 -13.52 6.04
N ALA A 96 0.68 -14.49 6.91
CA ALA A 96 1.93 -14.54 7.66
C ALA A 96 3.16 -14.70 6.74
N THR A 97 3.09 -15.58 5.72
CA THR A 97 4.20 -15.81 4.77
C THR A 97 4.45 -14.64 3.81
N LEU A 98 3.42 -13.83 3.51
CA LEU A 98 3.53 -12.66 2.63
C LEU A 98 4.04 -11.41 3.37
N THR A 99 3.83 -11.31 4.68
CA THR A 99 4.24 -10.13 5.45
C THR A 99 5.76 -9.98 5.50
N GLY A 100 6.27 -8.81 5.11
CA GLY A 100 7.71 -8.51 5.07
C GLY A 100 8.46 -9.11 3.87
N VAL A 101 7.77 -9.75 2.93
CA VAL A 101 8.34 -10.21 1.65
C VAL A 101 9.03 -9.07 0.90
N ARG A 102 10.16 -9.37 0.24
CA ARG A 102 10.92 -8.43 -0.60
C ARG A 102 11.34 -9.05 -1.93
N PHE A 103 11.43 -8.23 -2.98
CA PHE A 103 11.98 -8.58 -4.30
C PHE A 103 12.32 -7.31 -5.10
N ALA A 104 13.07 -7.43 -6.21
CA ALA A 104 13.45 -6.30 -7.05
C ALA A 104 12.22 -5.56 -7.64
N ALA A 105 12.26 -4.22 -7.63
CA ALA A 105 11.10 -3.39 -7.95
C ALA A 105 10.70 -3.38 -9.44
N ASP A 106 11.53 -3.90 -10.33
CA ASP A 106 11.27 -4.08 -11.76
C ASP A 106 10.66 -5.45 -12.11
N ARG A 107 10.47 -6.33 -11.11
CA ARG A 107 10.02 -7.71 -11.30
C ARG A 107 8.52 -7.86 -11.06
N GLY A 108 7.90 -8.78 -11.80
CA GLY A 108 6.48 -9.07 -11.66
C GLY A 108 5.57 -8.10 -12.41
N ILE A 109 4.28 -8.43 -12.47
CA ILE A 109 3.22 -7.52 -12.92
C ILE A 109 3.19 -6.27 -12.04
N VAL A 110 3.37 -6.42 -10.72
CA VAL A 110 3.55 -5.33 -9.76
C VAL A 110 4.66 -4.34 -10.20
N GLY A 111 5.84 -4.82 -10.60
CA GLY A 111 6.92 -3.96 -11.11
C GLY A 111 6.58 -3.28 -12.44
N SER A 112 5.80 -3.94 -13.31
CA SER A 112 5.29 -3.36 -14.55
C SER A 112 4.32 -2.20 -14.30
N VAL A 113 3.39 -2.38 -13.36
CA VAL A 113 2.41 -1.37 -12.92
C VAL A 113 3.10 -0.19 -12.22
N LEU A 114 4.04 -0.46 -11.31
CA LEU A 114 4.85 0.55 -10.64
C LEU A 114 5.60 1.44 -11.65
N LYS A 115 6.22 0.82 -12.67
CA LYS A 115 7.00 1.53 -13.69
C LYS A 115 6.12 2.28 -14.69
N SER A 116 4.97 1.74 -15.06
CA SER A 116 4.09 2.35 -16.06
C SER A 116 3.15 3.40 -15.49
N GLY A 117 2.87 3.36 -14.17
CA GLY A 117 1.91 4.24 -13.53
C GLY A 117 0.47 4.01 -13.98
N ARG A 118 0.16 2.82 -14.53
CA ARG A 118 -1.17 2.46 -15.03
C ARG A 118 -1.68 1.18 -14.37
N SER A 119 -2.94 1.16 -14.00
CA SER A 119 -3.61 -0.05 -13.51
C SER A 119 -3.66 -1.13 -14.61
N GLU A 120 -3.55 -2.40 -14.22
CA GLU A 120 -3.64 -3.55 -15.12
C GLU A 120 -4.53 -4.66 -14.52
N ARG A 121 -5.43 -5.20 -15.34
CA ARG A 121 -6.17 -6.45 -15.08
C ARG A 121 -5.53 -7.55 -15.93
N ILE A 122 -5.14 -8.65 -15.29
CA ILE A 122 -4.54 -9.82 -15.94
C ILE A 122 -5.37 -11.05 -15.58
N ASP A 123 -6.08 -11.59 -16.56
CA ASP A 123 -7.03 -12.69 -16.35
C ASP A 123 -6.38 -14.08 -16.29
N ASP A 124 -5.13 -14.21 -16.74
CA ASP A 124 -4.30 -15.42 -16.57
C ASP A 124 -2.81 -15.04 -16.43
N PRO A 125 -2.32 -14.82 -15.19
CA PRO A 125 -0.91 -14.53 -14.92
C PRO A 125 0.02 -15.71 -15.25
N GLY A 126 -0.48 -16.95 -15.32
CA GLY A 126 0.33 -18.12 -15.67
C GLY A 126 0.91 -18.03 -17.09
N HIS A 127 0.23 -17.31 -17.98
CA HIS A 127 0.65 -17.07 -19.36
C HIS A 127 1.24 -15.67 -19.61
N ASP A 128 1.26 -14.76 -18.64
CA ASP A 128 1.93 -13.46 -18.77
C ASP A 128 3.44 -13.59 -18.53
N PRO A 129 4.32 -13.25 -19.50
CA PRO A 129 5.77 -13.40 -19.36
C PRO A 129 6.39 -12.49 -18.26
N ARG A 130 5.64 -11.53 -17.73
CA ARG A 130 6.03 -10.65 -16.62
C ARG A 130 5.71 -11.26 -15.26
N HIS A 131 4.91 -12.32 -15.17
CA HIS A 131 4.48 -12.90 -13.91
C HIS A 131 5.67 -13.45 -13.10
N TYR A 132 5.64 -13.23 -11.79
CA TYR A 132 6.70 -13.63 -10.87
C TYR A 132 6.21 -14.62 -9.81
N SER A 133 6.31 -15.90 -10.15
CA SER A 133 5.93 -17.05 -9.30
C SER A 133 6.72 -17.22 -8.00
N GLY A 134 7.71 -16.36 -7.69
CA GLY A 134 8.44 -16.41 -6.43
C GLY A 134 7.64 -15.88 -5.23
N VAL A 135 6.53 -15.19 -5.46
CA VAL A 135 5.53 -14.88 -4.41
C VAL A 135 4.68 -16.13 -4.15
N ASP A 136 4.04 -16.67 -5.19
CA ASP A 136 3.29 -17.93 -5.20
C ASP A 136 4.04 -19.08 -4.50
N THR A 137 5.28 -19.36 -4.90
CA THR A 137 6.11 -20.47 -4.38
C THR A 137 6.32 -20.40 -2.88
N ARG A 138 6.39 -19.20 -2.30
CA ARG A 138 6.60 -18.99 -0.85
C ARG A 138 5.29 -18.95 -0.07
N SER A 139 4.21 -18.52 -0.72
CA SER A 139 2.90 -18.38 -0.08
C SER A 139 2.05 -19.65 -0.17
N GLY A 140 2.36 -20.56 -1.10
CA GLY A 140 1.55 -21.73 -1.44
C GLY A 140 0.29 -21.40 -2.25
N VAL A 141 0.04 -20.12 -2.56
CA VAL A 141 -1.07 -19.68 -3.41
C VAL A 141 -0.65 -19.74 -4.88
N THR A 142 -1.54 -20.26 -5.73
CA THR A 142 -1.42 -20.10 -7.18
C THR A 142 -2.21 -18.88 -7.61
N THR A 143 -1.54 -17.92 -8.24
CA THR A 143 -2.14 -16.68 -8.73
C THR A 143 -2.74 -16.90 -10.13
N ARG A 144 -4.06 -16.77 -10.22
CA ARG A 144 -4.92 -17.12 -11.36
C ARG A 144 -5.55 -15.91 -12.02
N SER A 145 -5.76 -14.82 -11.27
CA SER A 145 -6.13 -13.51 -11.82
C SER A 145 -5.52 -12.40 -10.96
N ILE A 146 -5.16 -11.28 -11.58
CA ILE A 146 -4.58 -10.10 -10.91
C ILE A 146 -5.35 -8.84 -11.31
N LEU A 147 -5.63 -7.98 -10.33
CA LEU A 147 -5.95 -6.58 -10.51
C LEU A 147 -4.92 -5.75 -9.75
N ALA A 148 -4.04 -5.05 -10.46
CA ALA A 148 -2.95 -4.29 -9.88
C ALA A 148 -3.10 -2.79 -10.19
N VAL A 149 -2.96 -1.94 -9.16
CA VAL A 149 -3.22 -0.50 -9.21
C VAL A 149 -2.05 0.27 -8.59
N PRO A 150 -1.45 1.26 -9.27
CA PRO A 150 -0.31 1.99 -8.76
C PRO A 150 -0.72 2.91 -7.59
N LEU A 151 0.10 2.94 -6.54
CA LEU A 151 -0.03 3.90 -5.44
C LEU A 151 0.89 5.09 -5.73
N VAL A 152 0.29 6.28 -5.87
CA VAL A 152 0.97 7.53 -6.20
C VAL A 152 0.76 8.54 -5.08
N ALA A 153 1.85 9.12 -4.56
CA ALA A 153 1.80 10.20 -3.58
C ALA A 153 2.58 11.41 -4.10
N ARG A 154 1.94 12.59 -4.11
CA ARG A 154 2.51 13.85 -4.66
C ARG A 154 3.11 13.70 -6.07
N GLY A 155 2.46 12.92 -6.94
CA GLY A 155 2.89 12.68 -8.31
C GLY A 155 3.99 11.62 -8.47
N GLU A 156 4.53 11.06 -7.38
CA GLU A 156 5.52 9.99 -7.42
C GLU A 156 4.92 8.61 -7.13
N PRO A 157 5.32 7.55 -7.87
CA PRO A 157 4.96 6.18 -7.52
C PRO A 157 5.66 5.77 -6.22
N VAL A 158 4.87 5.39 -5.22
CA VAL A 158 5.32 4.92 -3.89
C VAL A 158 5.06 3.43 -3.67
N GLY A 159 4.27 2.79 -4.54
CA GLY A 159 3.92 1.38 -4.41
C GLY A 159 2.87 0.94 -5.42
N VAL A 160 2.26 -0.21 -5.14
CA VAL A 160 1.17 -0.83 -5.88
C VAL A 160 0.26 -1.56 -4.88
N ILE A 161 -1.05 -1.50 -5.06
CA ILE A 161 -1.99 -2.42 -4.41
C ILE A 161 -2.43 -3.47 -5.44
N GLU A 162 -2.43 -4.73 -5.04
CA GLU A 162 -2.77 -5.87 -5.89
C GLU A 162 -3.87 -6.69 -5.22
N ALA A 163 -4.92 -7.01 -5.98
CA ALA A 163 -5.94 -7.97 -5.61
C ALA A 163 -5.77 -9.23 -6.48
N VAL A 164 -5.85 -10.41 -5.87
CA VAL A 164 -5.60 -11.70 -6.54
C VAL A 164 -6.76 -12.66 -6.39
N ASN A 165 -7.03 -13.41 -7.45
CA ASN A 165 -8.00 -14.51 -7.51
C ASN A 165 -9.41 -14.06 -7.08
N HIS A 166 -10.10 -13.36 -7.99
CA HIS A 166 -11.52 -13.05 -7.84
C HIS A 166 -12.32 -14.36 -7.85
N ARG A 167 -13.26 -14.52 -6.90
CA ARG A 167 -13.85 -15.82 -6.58
C ARG A 167 -14.97 -16.24 -7.55
N ASP A 168 -15.71 -15.27 -8.07
CA ASP A 168 -16.83 -15.47 -9.01
C ASP A 168 -16.43 -15.31 -10.50
N GLY A 169 -15.19 -15.66 -10.85
CA GLY A 169 -14.64 -15.58 -12.22
C GLY A 169 -13.67 -14.41 -12.42
N PRO A 170 -13.43 -13.95 -13.67
CA PRO A 170 -12.55 -12.82 -13.95
C PRO A 170 -13.05 -11.51 -13.33
N PHE A 171 -12.12 -10.60 -13.01
CA PHE A 171 -12.44 -9.24 -12.56
C PHE A 171 -13.28 -8.50 -13.62
N ARG A 172 -14.32 -7.79 -13.21
CA ARG A 172 -15.24 -7.05 -14.07
C ARG A 172 -14.76 -5.62 -14.31
N ASP A 173 -15.34 -4.96 -15.30
CA ASP A 173 -14.97 -3.57 -15.62
C ASP A 173 -15.40 -2.59 -14.51
N ASP A 174 -16.40 -2.95 -13.69
CA ASP A 174 -16.80 -2.20 -12.50
C ASP A 174 -15.71 -2.22 -11.41
N ASP A 175 -15.06 -3.38 -11.20
CA ASP A 175 -13.92 -3.53 -10.28
C ASP A 175 -12.73 -2.68 -10.74
N PHE A 176 -12.54 -2.61 -12.06
CA PHE A 176 -11.49 -1.80 -12.68
C PHE A 176 -11.78 -0.28 -12.62
N SER A 177 -13.06 0.10 -12.70
CA SER A 177 -13.48 1.50 -12.81
C SER A 177 -13.15 2.34 -11.57
N CYS A 178 -13.20 1.75 -10.37
CA CYS A 178 -12.74 2.40 -9.14
C CYS A 178 -11.22 2.70 -9.13
N SER A 179 -10.41 2.02 -9.95
CA SER A 179 -8.95 2.20 -9.97
C SER A 179 -8.47 3.41 -10.78
N ASN A 180 -9.31 3.97 -11.65
CA ASN A 180 -8.94 5.07 -12.56
C ASN A 180 -9.04 6.47 -11.94
N LEU A 181 -9.12 6.58 -10.61
CA LEU A 181 -9.11 7.84 -9.87
C LEU A 181 -7.68 8.38 -9.70
N SER A 182 -6.98 8.61 -10.82
CA SER A 182 -5.79 9.45 -10.82
C SER A 182 -6.20 10.93 -10.77
N PRO A 183 -5.61 11.76 -9.89
CA PRO A 183 -5.79 13.20 -9.97
C PRO A 183 -5.17 13.73 -11.27
N ARG A 184 -5.91 14.60 -11.96
CA ARG A 184 -5.42 15.35 -13.13
C ARG A 184 -4.49 16.49 -12.72
#